data_AF-A0A813GFM9-F1
#
_entry.id   AF-A0A813GFM9-F1
#
_cell.length_a   1.000
_cell.length_b   1.000
_cell.length_c   1.000
_cell.angle_alpha   90.00
_cell.angle_beta   90.00
_cell.angle_gamma   90.00
#
_symmetry.space_group_name_H-M   'P 1'
#
loop_
_entity.id
_entity.type
_entity.pdbx_description
1 polymer ?
#
loop_
_entity_poly.entity_id
_entity_poly.type
_entity_poly.pdbx_seq_one_letter_code
_entity_poly.pdbx_strand_id
1 'polypeptide(L)'
;VFFEIAFDNQPVGKVIFELYAHAVPKTAENFRALCTGEMGKGKSGKRLNFMGCVFHRIIPGFMCQGGDFTRGDGTGGESIYGEKFRDENFQMRHTAKGMLSMANSGPNTNGSQFFITTAVTPHLDGKHVVFGKVLSGYEIVQKMERCGSSGGKTSKRVSIHSCGEVEKEGGPATKKAKTAGAEGGPEEVQVLHIIRKHKDSRRASSWREEKITCSRQEAGEFLSGLRRQLAGLDVADVRKKFEALAKEHSDCGSAKKGGDLGRFTRGKMQKPFEDASFSLRVSELSTVVSTDSGEHIILRVK
;
A
#
# COMPACT_ATOMS: atom_id res chain seq x y z
N VAL A 1 2.41 4.63 -7.59
CA VAL A 1 2.59 4.48 -6.11
C VAL A 1 2.24 5.79 -5.43
N PHE A 2 2.09 5.84 -4.10
CA PHE A 2 1.78 7.06 -3.37
C PHE A 2 2.53 7.19 -2.04
N PHE A 3 2.68 8.44 -1.59
CA PHE A 3 3.05 8.82 -0.23
C PHE A 3 1.99 9.74 0.37
N GLU A 4 1.53 9.45 1.58
CA GLU A 4 0.87 10.42 2.44
C GLU A 4 1.95 11.08 3.30
N ILE A 5 2.12 12.39 3.11
CA ILE A 5 3.16 13.17 3.77
C ILE A 5 2.61 13.75 5.06
N ALA A 6 3.42 13.77 6.11
CA ALA A 6 3.13 14.45 7.36
C ALA A 6 4.26 15.40 7.77
N PHE A 7 3.88 16.54 8.35
CA PHE A 7 4.79 17.49 9.00
C PHE A 7 4.56 17.41 10.50
N ASP A 8 5.62 17.15 11.27
CA ASP A 8 5.55 16.99 12.73
C ASP A 8 4.44 16.01 13.16
N ASN A 9 4.35 14.91 12.41
CA ASN A 9 3.35 13.83 12.53
C ASN A 9 1.90 14.21 12.18
N GLN A 10 1.64 15.40 11.66
CA GLN A 10 0.33 15.79 11.14
C GLN A 10 0.26 15.58 9.62
N PRO A 11 -0.65 14.72 9.10
CA PRO A 11 -0.82 14.52 7.66
C PRO A 11 -1.17 15.82 6.92
N VAL A 12 -0.44 16.12 5.83
CA VAL A 12 -0.61 17.34 5.03
C VAL A 12 -1.13 17.11 3.62
N GLY A 13 -1.05 15.86 3.12
CA GLY A 13 -1.57 15.51 1.80
C GLY A 13 -0.92 14.28 1.20
N LYS A 14 -1.36 13.92 0.00
CA LYS A 14 -0.92 12.74 -0.75
C LYS A 14 -0.18 13.15 -2.01
N VAL A 15 0.98 12.53 -2.24
CA VAL A 15 1.75 12.62 -3.49
C VAL A 15 1.63 11.29 -4.21
N ILE A 16 1.20 11.33 -5.47
CA ILE A 16 1.10 10.15 -6.33
C ILE A 16 2.25 10.20 -7.34
N PHE A 17 2.92 9.07 -7.53
CA PHE A 17 4.02 8.92 -8.48
C PHE A 17 3.67 7.91 -9.57
N GLU A 18 4.02 8.28 -10.79
CA GLU A 18 4.17 7.36 -11.91
C GLU A 18 5.61 6.82 -11.90
N LEU A 19 5.78 5.51 -12.10
CA LEU A 19 7.09 4.86 -12.20
C LEU A 19 7.34 4.39 -13.63
N TYR A 20 8.55 4.62 -14.14
CA TYR A 20 8.94 4.29 -15.51
C TYR A 20 9.39 2.83 -15.65
N ALA A 21 8.54 1.89 -15.24
CA ALA A 21 8.84 0.46 -15.30
C ALA A 21 9.16 -0.05 -16.71
N HIS A 22 8.70 0.65 -17.76
CA HIS A 22 9.02 0.34 -19.15
C HIS A 22 10.48 0.66 -19.53
N ALA A 23 11.13 1.61 -18.84
CA ALA A 23 12.50 2.06 -19.15
C ALA A 23 13.52 1.57 -18.11
N VAL A 24 13.14 1.53 -16.84
CA VAL A 24 14.00 1.12 -15.71
C VAL A 24 13.24 0.15 -14.79
N PRO A 25 12.88 -1.06 -15.27
CA PRO A 25 12.04 -2.00 -14.53
C PRO A 25 12.59 -2.38 -13.16
N LYS A 26 13.91 -2.57 -13.00
CA LYS A 26 14.49 -2.93 -11.69
C LYS A 26 14.43 -1.77 -10.71
N THR A 27 14.75 -0.56 -11.17
CA THR A 27 14.74 0.65 -10.34
C THR A 27 13.31 0.98 -9.91
N ALA A 28 12.35 0.89 -10.84
CA ALA A 28 10.94 1.08 -10.58
C ALA A 28 10.39 0.02 -9.60
N GLU A 29 10.72 -1.25 -9.78
CA GLU A 29 10.28 -2.34 -8.92
C GLU A 29 10.83 -2.21 -7.50
N ASN A 30 12.10 -1.84 -7.35
CA ASN A 30 12.69 -1.54 -6.04
C ASN A 30 11.86 -0.49 -5.28
N PHE A 31 11.55 0.63 -5.94
CA PHE A 31 10.79 1.70 -5.30
C PHE A 31 9.34 1.28 -4.99
N ARG A 32 8.69 0.55 -5.90
CA ARG A 32 7.32 0.04 -5.72
C ARG A 32 7.22 -0.90 -4.53
N ALA A 33 8.09 -1.90 -4.45
CA ALA A 33 8.13 -2.86 -3.37
C ALA A 33 8.47 -2.21 -2.01
N LEU A 34 9.33 -1.18 -2.00
CA LEU A 34 9.60 -0.39 -0.78
C LEU A 34 8.39 0.48 -0.37
N CYS A 35 7.54 0.90 -1.31
CA CYS A 35 6.28 1.55 -0.97
C CYS A 35 5.28 0.57 -0.31
N THR A 36 5.16 -0.66 -0.82
CA THR A 36 4.19 -1.65 -0.28
C THR A 36 4.68 -2.35 0.99
N GLY A 37 5.99 -2.54 1.09
CA GLY A 37 6.64 -3.29 2.17
C GLY A 37 6.42 -4.79 2.09
N GLU A 38 6.15 -5.32 0.89
CA GLU A 38 5.85 -6.73 0.66
C GLU A 38 7.07 -7.65 0.81
N MET A 39 8.28 -7.12 0.67
CA MET A 39 9.53 -7.88 0.80
C MET A 39 9.92 -8.18 2.26
N GLY A 40 9.12 -7.76 3.25
CA GLY A 40 9.35 -8.07 4.66
C GLY A 40 10.59 -7.36 5.23
N LYS A 41 11.48 -8.12 5.87
CA LYS A 41 12.71 -7.60 6.51
C LYS A 41 13.91 -7.73 5.56
N GLY A 42 14.73 -6.68 5.51
CA GLY A 42 15.99 -6.67 4.77
C GLY A 42 17.16 -7.20 5.59
N LYS A 43 18.37 -7.12 5.03
CA LYS A 43 19.60 -7.60 5.68
C LYS A 43 19.99 -6.75 6.89
N SER A 44 19.56 -5.49 6.94
CA SER A 44 19.73 -4.63 8.12
C SER A 44 18.85 -5.04 9.31
N GLY A 45 17.95 -6.02 9.14
CA GLY A 45 16.94 -6.42 10.12
C GLY A 45 15.74 -5.47 10.21
N LYS A 46 15.77 -4.33 9.50
CA LYS A 46 14.66 -3.39 9.38
C LYS A 46 13.69 -3.85 8.28
N ARG A 47 12.45 -3.37 8.36
CA ARG A 47 11.45 -3.61 7.32
C ARG A 47 11.84 -2.84 6.06
N LEU A 48 11.78 -3.49 4.90
CA LEU A 48 11.97 -2.88 3.59
C LEU A 48 10.75 -2.04 3.22
N ASN A 49 10.56 -0.90 3.90
CA ASN A 49 9.38 -0.07 3.72
C ASN A 49 9.64 1.41 4.01
N PHE A 50 9.02 2.30 3.21
CA PHE A 50 9.15 3.75 3.38
C PHE A 50 8.26 4.36 4.45
N MET A 51 7.27 3.65 5.00
CA MET A 51 6.39 4.19 6.05
C MET A 51 7.22 4.59 7.28
N GLY A 52 7.02 5.81 7.75
CA GLY A 52 7.76 6.43 8.86
C GLY A 52 9.09 7.06 8.47
N CYS A 53 9.60 6.81 7.26
CA CYS A 53 10.85 7.39 6.77
C CYS A 53 10.73 8.91 6.64
N VAL A 54 11.83 9.61 6.94
CA VAL A 54 11.91 11.08 6.88
C VAL A 54 12.58 11.56 5.60
N PHE A 55 12.19 12.75 5.18
CA PHE A 55 12.95 13.54 4.21
C PHE A 55 14.08 14.24 4.98
N HIS A 56 15.19 13.53 5.14
CA HIS A 56 16.33 13.96 5.97
C HIS A 56 17.12 15.12 5.36
N ARG A 57 16.93 15.39 4.05
CA ARG A 57 17.63 16.48 3.36
C ARG A 57 16.72 17.17 2.35
N ILE A 58 16.43 18.45 2.55
CA ILE A 58 15.60 19.27 1.64
C ILE A 58 16.33 20.58 1.34
N ILE A 59 16.59 20.83 0.05
CA ILE A 59 17.26 22.03 -0.43
C ILE A 59 16.31 22.79 -1.37
N PRO A 60 15.83 23.99 -0.96
CA PRO A 60 14.99 24.83 -1.81
C PRO A 60 15.65 25.17 -3.13
N GLY A 61 14.89 25.13 -4.22
CA GLY A 61 15.37 25.33 -5.59
C GLY A 61 16.17 24.15 -6.15
N PHE A 62 16.19 23.01 -5.46
CA PHE A 62 16.94 21.83 -5.88
C PHE A 62 16.12 20.55 -5.78
N MET A 63 15.94 20.01 -4.56
CA MET A 63 15.29 18.72 -4.36
C MET A 63 14.90 18.43 -2.89
N CYS A 64 14.01 17.44 -2.73
CA CYS A 64 13.65 16.82 -1.45
C CYS A 64 14.13 15.36 -1.45
N GLN A 65 15.09 15.00 -0.59
CA GLN A 65 15.68 13.66 -0.48
C GLN A 65 15.19 12.92 0.78
N GLY A 66 14.89 11.63 0.60
CA GLY A 66 14.42 10.72 1.63
C GLY A 66 14.78 9.26 1.31
N GLY A 67 14.07 8.32 1.94
CA GLY A 67 14.22 6.88 1.66
C GLY A 67 15.25 6.13 2.50
N ASP A 68 15.89 6.79 3.47
CA ASP A 68 16.68 6.12 4.49
C ASP A 68 15.77 5.65 5.64
N PHE A 69 15.32 4.39 5.57
CA PHE A 69 14.47 3.78 6.59
C PHE A 69 15.26 3.04 7.68
N THR A 70 16.59 2.95 7.57
CA THR A 70 17.40 2.22 8.55
C THR A 70 17.97 3.14 9.62
N ARG A 71 18.41 4.35 9.23
CA ARG A 71 19.03 5.36 10.11
C ARG A 71 18.30 6.70 10.08
N GLY A 72 17.70 7.06 8.95
CA GLY A 72 16.92 8.29 8.80
C GLY A 72 17.75 9.57 8.72
N ASP A 73 19.05 9.46 8.48
CA ASP A 73 20.00 10.60 8.43
C ASP A 73 20.74 10.71 7.08
N GLY A 74 20.49 9.77 6.16
CA GLY A 74 21.14 9.71 4.84
C GLY A 74 22.36 8.78 4.80
N THR A 75 22.75 8.18 5.92
CA THR A 75 23.87 7.20 5.98
C THR A 75 23.40 5.75 5.87
N GLY A 76 22.08 5.53 5.78
CA GLY A 76 21.47 4.20 5.70
C GLY A 76 20.67 3.93 4.42
N GLY A 77 19.71 3.02 4.56
CA GLY A 77 18.93 2.45 3.46
C GLY A 77 19.51 1.16 2.89
N GLU A 78 18.64 0.34 2.30
CA GLU A 78 19.01 -0.84 1.50
C GLU A 78 17.92 -1.12 0.45
N SER A 79 18.29 -1.70 -0.69
CA SER A 79 17.35 -2.05 -1.75
C SER A 79 16.69 -3.42 -1.51
N ILE A 80 15.67 -3.74 -2.29
CA ILE A 80 15.10 -5.10 -2.30
C ILE A 80 16.06 -6.16 -2.87
N TYR A 81 17.15 -5.73 -3.52
CA TYR A 81 18.16 -6.59 -4.13
C TYR A 81 19.39 -6.79 -3.24
N GLY A 82 19.41 -6.20 -2.03
CA GLY A 82 20.55 -6.14 -1.13
C GLY A 82 20.95 -4.71 -0.80
N GLU A 83 22.13 -4.51 -0.21
CA GLU A 83 22.58 -3.18 0.26
C GLU A 83 22.60 -2.15 -0.88
N LYS A 84 23.14 -2.53 -2.05
CA LYS A 84 23.26 -1.67 -3.23
C LYS A 84 22.94 -2.44 -4.52
N PHE A 85 22.50 -1.72 -5.55
CA PHE A 85 22.33 -2.22 -6.91
C PHE A 85 22.86 -1.22 -7.96
N ARG A 86 23.09 -1.74 -9.17
CA ARG A 86 23.71 -1.02 -10.29
C ARG A 86 22.83 0.09 -10.85
N ASP A 87 23.45 1.05 -11.53
CA ASP A 87 22.71 2.02 -12.36
C ASP A 87 22.09 1.26 -13.54
N GLU A 88 20.78 1.36 -13.72
CA GLU A 88 20.09 0.58 -14.75
C GLU A 88 20.26 1.19 -16.14
N ASN A 89 20.00 2.49 -16.29
CA ASN A 89 20.39 3.32 -17.42
C ASN A 89 20.17 4.81 -17.09
N PHE A 90 20.56 5.70 -18.01
CA PHE A 90 20.39 7.15 -17.89
C PHE A 90 19.61 7.74 -19.08
N GLN A 91 18.65 7.00 -19.64
CA GLN A 91 17.86 7.46 -20.79
C GLN A 91 16.99 8.67 -20.43
N MET A 92 16.42 8.67 -19.22
CA MET A 92 15.61 9.75 -18.70
C MET A 92 16.49 10.82 -18.05
N ARG A 93 16.22 12.09 -18.37
CA ARG A 93 17.00 13.26 -17.93
C ARG A 93 16.23 14.11 -16.92
N HIS A 94 16.93 14.88 -16.10
CA HIS A 94 16.36 15.73 -15.05
C HIS A 94 15.85 17.08 -15.60
N THR A 95 14.90 17.01 -16.52
CA THR A 95 14.43 18.13 -17.35
C THR A 95 13.27 18.92 -16.76
N ALA A 96 12.69 18.46 -15.66
CA ALA A 96 11.50 19.06 -15.06
C ALA A 96 11.51 18.98 -13.54
N LYS A 97 10.61 19.76 -12.93
CA LYS A 97 10.23 19.62 -11.52
C LYS A 97 9.40 18.35 -11.32
N GLY A 98 9.46 17.79 -10.11
CA GLY A 98 8.71 16.60 -9.75
C GLY A 98 9.28 15.30 -10.33
N MET A 99 10.50 15.30 -10.85
CA MET A 99 11.16 14.09 -11.32
C MET A 99 11.63 13.28 -10.12
N LEU A 100 11.41 11.97 -10.16
CA LEU A 100 11.78 11.03 -9.12
C LEU A 100 13.03 10.26 -9.55
N SER A 101 14.09 10.33 -8.74
CA SER A 101 15.43 9.85 -9.11
C SER A 101 16.19 9.25 -7.93
N MET A 102 17.10 8.32 -8.20
CA MET A 102 17.86 7.60 -7.18
C MET A 102 18.96 8.47 -6.57
N ALA A 103 19.03 8.51 -5.24
CA ALA A 103 20.22 9.00 -4.55
C ALA A 103 21.27 7.88 -4.49
N ASN A 104 22.53 8.24 -4.68
CA ASN A 104 23.66 7.31 -4.64
C ASN A 104 24.93 8.03 -4.15
N SER A 105 25.97 7.26 -3.86
CA SER A 105 27.29 7.74 -3.46
C SER A 105 28.33 7.50 -4.55
N GLY A 106 27.92 7.64 -5.82
CA GLY A 106 28.72 7.30 -6.99
C GLY A 106 28.17 6.13 -7.80
N PRO A 107 28.83 5.76 -8.92
CA PRO A 107 28.32 4.76 -9.85
C PRO A 107 27.98 3.43 -9.18
N ASN A 108 26.82 2.87 -9.54
CA ASN A 108 26.34 1.55 -9.09
C ASN A 108 26.15 1.39 -7.58
N THR A 109 25.78 2.47 -6.88
CA THR A 109 25.55 2.45 -5.42
C THR A 109 24.11 2.79 -5.03
N ASN A 110 23.14 2.49 -5.88
CA ASN A 110 21.74 2.74 -5.60
C ASN A 110 21.24 1.84 -4.47
N GLY A 111 20.51 2.40 -3.50
CA GLY A 111 19.91 1.67 -2.38
C GLY A 111 18.40 1.88 -2.32
N SER A 112 17.92 2.45 -1.22
CA SER A 112 16.53 2.88 -1.08
C SER A 112 16.33 4.40 -1.15
N GLN A 113 17.41 5.16 -1.02
CA GLN A 113 17.31 6.61 -0.99
C GLN A 113 16.98 7.17 -2.37
N PHE A 114 16.15 8.21 -2.37
CA PHE A 114 15.65 8.86 -3.57
C PHE A 114 15.52 10.36 -3.33
N PHE A 115 15.38 11.12 -4.40
CA PHE A 115 15.00 12.53 -4.32
C PHE A 115 13.91 12.88 -5.34
N ILE A 116 13.14 13.91 -5.00
CA ILE A 116 12.14 14.54 -5.85
C ILE A 116 12.67 15.92 -6.24
N THR A 117 12.82 16.20 -7.54
CA THR A 117 13.33 17.50 -7.98
C THR A 117 12.31 18.61 -7.76
N THR A 118 12.78 19.80 -7.39
CA THR A 118 11.95 21.03 -7.32
C THR A 118 12.40 22.10 -8.32
N ALA A 119 13.47 21.82 -9.05
CA ALA A 119 13.99 22.57 -10.19
C ALA A 119 14.52 21.62 -11.29
N VAL A 120 14.91 22.18 -12.43
CA VAL A 120 15.60 21.44 -13.50
C VAL A 120 17.07 21.23 -13.09
N THR A 121 17.56 19.99 -13.12
CA THR A 121 18.85 19.62 -12.52
C THR A 121 19.77 18.84 -13.48
N PRO A 122 20.14 19.41 -14.65
CA PRO A 122 20.85 18.68 -15.71
C PRO A 122 22.26 18.23 -15.31
N HIS A 123 22.86 18.83 -14.28
CA HIS A 123 24.16 18.42 -13.74
C HIS A 123 24.15 17.04 -13.06
N LEU A 124 22.95 16.47 -12.83
CA LEU A 124 22.71 15.12 -12.32
C LEU A 124 22.51 14.07 -13.44
N ASP A 125 22.36 14.50 -14.69
CA ASP A 125 22.21 13.59 -15.84
C ASP A 125 23.46 12.69 -15.97
N GLY A 126 23.23 11.41 -16.27
CA GLY A 126 24.31 10.41 -16.36
C GLY A 126 24.89 9.97 -15.01
N LYS A 127 24.38 10.49 -13.88
CA LYS A 127 24.87 10.16 -12.53
C LYS A 127 23.79 9.57 -11.63
N HIS A 128 22.54 9.99 -11.81
CA HIS A 128 21.39 9.53 -11.04
C HIS A 128 20.32 8.97 -11.96
N VAL A 129 19.84 7.77 -11.67
CA VAL A 129 18.80 7.10 -12.46
C VAL A 129 17.46 7.76 -12.19
N VAL A 130 16.90 8.44 -13.19
CA VAL A 130 15.51 8.93 -13.15
C VAL A 130 14.57 7.76 -13.43
N PHE A 131 13.65 7.49 -12.50
CA PHE A 131 12.79 6.31 -12.57
C PHE A 131 11.30 6.59 -12.39
N GLY A 132 10.91 7.87 -12.32
CA GLY A 132 9.50 8.25 -12.28
C GLY A 132 9.30 9.74 -12.24
N LYS A 133 8.06 10.14 -11.97
CA LYS A 133 7.67 11.53 -11.72
C LYS A 133 6.47 11.60 -10.79
N VAL A 134 6.28 12.77 -10.17
CA VAL A 134 5.05 13.14 -9.49
C VAL A 134 3.95 13.26 -10.55
N LEU A 135 2.88 12.49 -10.37
CA LEU A 135 1.67 12.51 -11.18
C LEU A 135 0.62 13.45 -10.57
N SER A 136 0.52 13.49 -9.25
CA SER A 136 -0.42 14.36 -8.50
C SER A 136 0.14 14.70 -7.11
N GLY A 137 -0.28 15.82 -6.53
CA GLY A 137 0.17 16.28 -5.21
C GLY A 137 1.50 17.04 -5.21
N TYR A 138 1.88 17.65 -6.33
CA TYR A 138 3.15 18.39 -6.42
C TYR A 138 3.18 19.61 -5.48
N GLU A 139 2.03 20.22 -5.19
CA GLU A 139 1.87 21.28 -4.20
C GLU A 139 2.31 20.84 -2.79
N ILE A 140 2.22 19.54 -2.47
CA ILE A 140 2.74 18.99 -1.21
C ILE A 140 4.26 18.96 -1.24
N VAL A 141 4.87 18.60 -2.38
CA VAL A 141 6.33 18.68 -2.57
C VAL A 141 6.83 20.12 -2.42
N GLN A 142 6.09 21.10 -2.94
CA GLN A 142 6.41 22.52 -2.74
C GLN A 142 6.29 22.95 -1.27
N LYS A 143 5.33 22.41 -0.52
CA LYS A 143 5.25 22.64 0.94
C LYS A 143 6.45 22.03 1.66
N MET A 144 6.87 20.83 1.27
CA MET A 144 8.05 20.17 1.82
C MET A 144 9.32 20.98 1.56
N GLU A 145 9.48 21.48 0.33
CA GLU A 145 10.60 22.32 -0.09
C GLU A 145 10.79 23.54 0.82
N ARG A 146 9.69 24.21 1.20
CA ARG A 146 9.70 25.38 2.11
C ARG A 146 10.19 25.05 3.52
N CYS A 147 10.23 23.77 3.91
CA CYS A 147 10.82 23.34 5.18
C CYS A 147 12.34 23.16 5.10
N GLY A 148 12.95 23.23 3.91
CA GLY A 148 14.38 23.02 3.71
C GLY A 148 15.27 24.23 3.99
N SER A 149 16.56 24.03 3.82
CA SER A 149 17.60 25.07 3.93
C SER A 149 18.71 24.83 2.90
N SER A 150 19.62 25.79 2.71
CA SER A 150 20.76 25.64 1.79
C SER A 150 21.64 24.43 2.13
N GLY A 151 21.82 24.13 3.43
CA GLY A 151 22.55 22.96 3.92
C GLY A 151 21.74 21.66 3.90
N GLY A 152 20.46 21.71 3.53
CA GLY A 152 19.59 20.54 3.48
C GLY A 152 18.86 20.21 4.78
N LYS A 153 19.23 20.81 5.91
CA LYS A 153 18.53 20.62 7.19
C LYS A 153 17.09 21.12 7.10
N THR A 154 16.15 20.37 7.68
CA THR A 154 14.73 20.74 7.70
C THR A 154 14.36 21.49 8.98
N SER A 155 13.44 22.45 8.86
CA SER A 155 12.86 23.20 9.98
C SER A 155 11.72 22.45 10.69
N LYS A 156 11.14 21.45 10.01
CA LYS A 156 10.10 20.55 10.52
C LYS A 156 10.45 19.11 10.22
N ARG A 157 9.87 18.17 10.98
CA ARG A 157 9.98 16.75 10.65
C ARG A 157 9.05 16.42 9.49
N VAL A 158 9.60 16.34 8.28
CA VAL A 158 8.88 15.92 7.08
C VAL A 158 9.01 14.40 6.92
N SER A 159 7.90 13.68 6.91
CA SER A 159 7.91 12.21 6.90
C SER A 159 6.82 11.60 6.02
N ILE A 160 7.04 10.36 5.62
CA ILE A 160 6.08 9.52 4.92
C ILE A 160 5.20 8.86 5.98
N HIS A 161 4.00 9.39 6.21
CA HIS A 161 3.03 8.84 7.17
C HIS A 161 2.50 7.48 6.72
N SER A 162 2.19 7.35 5.44
CA SER A 162 1.74 6.11 4.82
C SER A 162 2.20 6.04 3.37
N CYS A 163 2.40 4.84 2.84
CA CYS A 163 2.82 4.62 1.47
C CYS A 163 2.29 3.31 0.91
N GLY A 164 2.21 3.22 -0.40
CA GLY A 164 1.75 2.01 -1.07
C GLY A 164 1.67 2.16 -2.58
N GLU A 165 1.13 1.13 -3.21
CA GLU A 165 0.80 1.14 -4.63
C GLU A 165 -0.62 1.65 -4.83
N VAL A 166 -0.84 2.45 -5.88
CA VAL A 166 -2.18 2.93 -6.25
C VAL A 166 -2.78 1.90 -7.18
N GLU A 167 -3.96 1.40 -6.84
CA GLU A 167 -4.71 0.52 -7.72
C GLU A 167 -5.08 1.28 -9.00
N LYS A 168 -4.69 0.77 -10.17
CA LYS A 168 -5.06 1.38 -11.46
C LYS A 168 -6.59 1.35 -11.61
N GLU A 169 -7.22 2.51 -11.81
CA GLU A 169 -8.58 2.56 -12.35
C GLU A 169 -8.55 1.99 -13.77
N GLY A 170 -9.24 0.87 -13.98
CA GLY A 170 -9.27 0.12 -15.25
C GLY A 170 -8.80 -1.34 -15.19
N GLY A 171 -8.43 -1.85 -14.01
CA GLY A 171 -8.21 -3.28 -13.76
C GLY A 171 -8.95 -3.71 -12.50
N PRO A 172 -9.34 -4.99 -12.35
CA PRO A 172 -10.25 -5.41 -11.30
C PRO A 172 -9.57 -5.41 -9.91
N ALA A 173 -9.52 -4.26 -9.25
CA ALA A 173 -8.68 -4.05 -8.08
C ALA A 173 -9.38 -4.25 -6.72
N THR A 174 -8.75 -5.14 -5.97
CA THR A 174 -8.96 -5.60 -4.62
C THR A 174 -8.36 -4.61 -3.59
N LYS A 175 -9.04 -3.50 -3.22
CA LYS A 175 -8.68 -2.64 -2.03
C LYS A 175 -8.38 -3.43 -0.74
N LYS A 176 -7.10 -3.50 -0.36
CA LYS A 176 -6.62 -3.90 0.98
C LYS A 176 -6.64 -2.69 1.91
N ALA A 177 -7.53 -2.70 2.90
CA ALA A 177 -7.47 -1.81 4.04
C ALA A 177 -6.26 -2.15 4.93
N LYS A 178 -5.47 -1.15 5.34
CA LYS A 178 -4.43 -1.27 6.38
C LYS A 178 -4.82 -0.42 7.59
N THR A 179 -5.29 -1.14 8.60
CA THR A 179 -4.88 -1.12 10.03
C THR A 179 -4.23 0.14 10.57
N ALA A 180 -4.95 0.83 11.46
CA ALA A 180 -4.42 1.73 12.48
C ALA A 180 -4.17 0.97 13.80
N GLY A 181 -3.12 1.35 14.52
CA GLY A 181 -2.88 1.05 15.93
C GLY A 181 -1.75 1.98 16.41
N ALA A 182 -1.80 2.67 17.55
CA ALA A 182 -2.59 2.43 18.74
C ALA A 182 -2.91 3.75 19.48
N GLU A 183 -4.19 4.08 19.54
CA GLU A 183 -4.91 4.40 20.79
C GLU A 183 -6.10 3.43 20.80
N GLY A 184 -6.42 2.84 21.95
CA GLY A 184 -7.28 1.65 22.13
C GLY A 184 -8.24 1.34 20.99
N GLY A 185 -7.89 0.34 20.17
CA GLY A 185 -8.79 -0.15 19.13
C GLY A 185 -10.11 -0.67 19.72
N PRO A 186 -11.18 -0.74 18.92
CA PRO A 186 -12.47 -1.22 19.39
C PRO A 186 -12.33 -2.62 19.99
N GLU A 187 -12.82 -2.84 21.21
CA GLU A 187 -12.76 -4.15 21.88
C GLU A 187 -13.58 -5.21 21.13
N GLU A 188 -14.62 -4.76 20.42
CA GLU A 188 -15.59 -5.57 19.70
C GLU A 188 -15.87 -4.98 18.31
N VAL A 189 -16.02 -5.82 17.30
CA VAL A 189 -16.41 -5.43 15.93
C VAL A 189 -17.63 -6.22 15.46
N GLN A 190 -18.37 -5.66 14.52
CA GLN A 190 -19.44 -6.38 13.80
C GLN A 190 -19.17 -6.32 12.30
N VAL A 191 -19.25 -7.48 11.64
CA VAL A 191 -18.98 -7.60 10.21
C VAL A 191 -20.01 -8.46 9.50
N LEU A 192 -20.22 -8.16 8.22
CA LEU A 192 -20.84 -9.06 7.26
C LEU A 192 -19.73 -9.76 6.48
N HIS A 193 -19.93 -11.02 6.10
CA HIS A 193 -18.99 -11.73 5.23
C HIS A 193 -19.67 -12.51 4.10
N ILE A 194 -18.94 -12.66 3.00
CA ILE A 194 -19.25 -13.65 1.96
C ILE A 194 -18.05 -14.58 1.87
N ILE A 195 -18.26 -15.85 2.13
CA ILE A 195 -17.24 -16.89 2.00
C ILE A 195 -17.49 -17.71 0.73
N ARG A 196 -16.44 -17.94 -0.07
CA ARG A 196 -16.43 -18.95 -1.13
C ARG A 196 -15.41 -20.01 -0.72
N LYS A 197 -15.89 -21.23 -0.54
CA LYS A 197 -15.01 -22.35 -0.22
C LYS A 197 -14.34 -22.87 -1.49
N HIS A 198 -13.26 -23.61 -1.32
CA HIS A 198 -12.53 -24.29 -2.40
C HIS A 198 -12.18 -25.72 -1.96
N LYS A 199 -11.65 -26.52 -2.88
CA LYS A 199 -11.29 -27.93 -2.64
C LYS A 199 -10.35 -28.14 -1.45
N ASP A 200 -9.49 -27.16 -1.15
CA ASP A 200 -8.53 -27.20 -0.04
C ASP A 200 -9.05 -26.54 1.24
N SER A 201 -10.31 -26.11 1.28
CA SER A 201 -10.93 -25.60 2.50
C SER A 201 -11.15 -26.74 3.50
N ARG A 202 -10.96 -26.45 4.80
CA ARG A 202 -11.16 -27.37 5.95
C ARG A 202 -12.45 -28.17 5.86
N ARG A 203 -13.50 -27.59 5.28
CA ARG A 203 -14.74 -28.28 4.95
C ARG A 203 -15.22 -27.87 3.57
N ALA A 204 -14.74 -28.54 2.53
CA ALA A 204 -15.04 -28.30 1.10
C ALA A 204 -16.46 -28.73 0.67
N SER A 205 -17.46 -28.34 1.47
CA SER A 205 -18.88 -28.49 1.19
C SER A 205 -19.65 -27.34 1.83
N SER A 206 -20.82 -27.01 1.30
CA SER A 206 -21.70 -25.96 1.80
C SER A 206 -23.15 -26.40 1.82
N TRP A 207 -24.03 -25.54 2.31
CA TRP A 207 -25.47 -25.79 2.27
C TRP A 207 -26.05 -25.72 0.85
N ARG A 208 -25.29 -25.21 -0.13
CA ARG A 208 -25.68 -25.17 -1.56
C ARG A 208 -25.02 -26.25 -2.40
N GLU A 209 -23.86 -26.73 -1.97
CA GLU A 209 -23.01 -27.59 -2.80
C GLU A 209 -22.38 -28.66 -1.92
N GLU A 210 -22.71 -29.93 -2.20
CA GLU A 210 -22.26 -31.07 -1.39
C GLU A 210 -20.75 -31.32 -1.50
N LYS A 211 -20.16 -31.04 -2.67
CA LYS A 211 -18.73 -31.20 -2.92
C LYS A 211 -18.20 -30.05 -3.77
N ILE A 212 -17.34 -29.23 -3.17
CA ILE A 212 -16.76 -28.06 -3.83
C ILE A 212 -15.42 -28.44 -4.44
N THR A 213 -15.29 -28.25 -5.75
CA THR A 213 -14.11 -28.69 -6.53
C THR A 213 -13.27 -27.54 -7.08
N CYS A 214 -13.79 -26.31 -7.02
CA CYS A 214 -13.04 -25.15 -7.49
C CYS A 214 -11.74 -24.97 -6.70
N SER A 215 -10.74 -24.42 -7.38
CA SER A 215 -9.46 -24.05 -6.81
C SER A 215 -9.59 -22.81 -5.92
N ARG A 216 -8.58 -22.64 -5.05
CA ARG A 216 -8.46 -21.44 -4.23
C ARG A 216 -8.39 -20.16 -5.07
N GLN A 217 -7.71 -20.20 -6.20
CA GLN A 217 -7.61 -19.07 -7.12
C GLN A 217 -8.98 -18.69 -7.69
N GLU A 218 -9.74 -19.66 -8.19
CA GLU A 218 -11.09 -19.43 -8.74
C GLU A 218 -12.05 -18.88 -7.66
N ALA A 219 -11.98 -19.41 -6.43
CA ALA A 219 -12.76 -18.88 -5.31
C ALA A 219 -12.40 -17.41 -5.00
N GLY A 220 -11.11 -17.07 -5.03
CA GLY A 220 -10.63 -15.70 -4.83
C GLY A 220 -11.02 -14.75 -5.96
N GLU A 221 -10.94 -15.20 -7.22
CA GLU A 221 -11.35 -14.42 -8.40
C GLU A 221 -12.86 -14.16 -8.41
N PHE A 222 -13.66 -15.16 -8.04
CA PHE A 222 -15.11 -15.03 -7.90
C PHE A 222 -15.48 -13.95 -6.87
N LEU A 223 -14.89 -14.02 -5.66
CA LEU A 223 -15.14 -13.01 -4.62
C LEU A 223 -14.60 -11.64 -4.99
N SER A 224 -13.48 -11.58 -5.71
CA SER A 224 -12.97 -10.32 -6.27
C SER A 224 -13.97 -9.74 -7.27
N GLY A 225 -14.68 -10.57 -8.03
CA GLY A 225 -15.80 -10.19 -8.90
C GLY A 225 -16.94 -9.53 -8.14
N LEU A 226 -17.46 -10.19 -7.11
CA LEU A 226 -18.53 -9.65 -6.26
C LEU A 226 -18.12 -8.33 -5.61
N ARG A 227 -16.88 -8.27 -5.13
CA ARG A 227 -16.31 -7.09 -4.52
C ARG A 227 -16.28 -5.88 -5.46
N ARG A 228 -16.04 -6.08 -6.76
CA ARG A 228 -16.10 -5.00 -7.76
C ARG A 228 -17.52 -4.46 -7.94
N GLN A 229 -18.53 -5.31 -7.87
CA GLN A 229 -19.92 -4.88 -7.95
C GLN A 229 -20.35 -4.03 -6.75
N LEU A 230 -19.63 -4.17 -5.62
CA LEU A 230 -19.84 -3.40 -4.40
C LEU A 230 -18.96 -2.14 -4.34
N ALA A 231 -17.92 -2.06 -5.16
CA ALA A 231 -17.00 -0.93 -5.15
C ALA A 231 -17.64 0.32 -5.78
N GLY A 232 -17.56 1.46 -5.09
CA GLY A 232 -18.04 2.75 -5.60
C GLY A 232 -19.51 3.06 -5.30
N LEU A 233 -20.22 2.14 -4.66
CA LEU A 233 -21.54 2.41 -4.10
C LEU A 233 -21.44 3.26 -2.83
N ASP A 234 -22.50 3.99 -2.52
CA ASP A 234 -22.60 4.71 -1.26
C ASP A 234 -22.77 3.74 -0.07
N VAL A 235 -22.65 4.25 1.15
CA VAL A 235 -22.67 3.40 2.37
C VAL A 235 -23.96 2.60 2.52
N ALA A 236 -25.11 3.17 2.15
CA ALA A 236 -26.41 2.50 2.30
C ALA A 236 -26.60 1.40 1.24
N ASP A 237 -26.19 1.68 0.00
CA ASP A 237 -26.28 0.79 -1.14
C ASP A 237 -25.28 -0.35 -1.06
N VAL A 238 -24.06 -0.10 -0.58
CA VAL A 238 -23.04 -1.13 -0.34
C VAL A 238 -23.61 -2.20 0.59
N ARG A 239 -24.21 -1.80 1.72
CA ARG A 239 -24.73 -2.76 2.70
C ARG A 239 -25.87 -3.59 2.12
N LYS A 240 -26.87 -2.94 1.53
CA LYS A 240 -28.04 -3.63 0.96
C LYS A 240 -27.63 -4.62 -0.12
N LYS A 241 -26.72 -4.22 -1.02
CA LYS A 241 -26.21 -5.08 -2.07
C LYS A 241 -25.34 -6.22 -1.52
N PHE A 242 -24.52 -5.96 -0.50
CA PHE A 242 -23.73 -6.99 0.16
C PHE A 242 -24.61 -8.09 0.75
N GLU A 243 -25.67 -7.71 1.48
CA GLU A 243 -26.60 -8.66 2.09
C GLU A 243 -27.30 -9.54 1.04
N ALA A 244 -27.63 -8.98 -0.13
CA ALA A 244 -28.20 -9.73 -1.25
C ALA A 244 -27.19 -10.75 -1.84
N LEU A 245 -25.97 -10.29 -2.14
CA LEU A 245 -24.90 -11.16 -2.66
C LEU A 245 -24.51 -12.25 -1.66
N ALA A 246 -24.59 -11.97 -0.36
CA ALA A 246 -24.30 -12.96 0.68
C ALA A 246 -25.34 -14.08 0.71
N LYS A 247 -26.63 -13.75 0.57
CA LYS A 247 -27.72 -14.74 0.48
C LYS A 247 -27.55 -15.64 -0.74
N GLU A 248 -27.15 -15.06 -1.87
CA GLU A 248 -27.00 -15.78 -3.13
C GLU A 248 -25.72 -16.62 -3.17
N HIS A 249 -24.58 -16.06 -2.74
CA HIS A 249 -23.25 -16.61 -3.06
C HIS A 249 -22.39 -17.02 -1.86
N SER A 250 -22.77 -16.77 -0.61
CA SER A 250 -21.97 -17.18 0.57
C SER A 250 -22.15 -18.66 0.96
N ASP A 251 -21.07 -19.43 1.04
CA ASP A 251 -21.07 -20.85 1.43
C ASP A 251 -21.23 -21.05 2.96
N CYS A 252 -21.37 -19.96 3.73
CA CYS A 252 -21.64 -19.99 5.16
C CYS A 252 -23.14 -20.03 5.44
N GLY A 253 -23.55 -20.64 6.56
CA GLY A 253 -24.94 -20.56 7.04
C GLY A 253 -25.41 -19.13 7.38
N SER A 254 -24.48 -18.20 7.63
CA SER A 254 -24.82 -16.77 7.82
C SER A 254 -25.40 -16.12 6.58
N ALA A 255 -25.34 -16.76 5.40
CA ALA A 255 -26.04 -16.33 4.19
C ALA A 255 -27.51 -15.98 4.45
N LYS A 256 -28.22 -16.77 5.29
CA LYS A 256 -29.62 -16.52 5.67
C LYS A 256 -29.83 -15.16 6.37
N LYS A 257 -28.79 -14.62 7.00
CA LYS A 257 -28.75 -13.33 7.70
C LYS A 257 -27.97 -12.26 6.90
N GLY A 258 -27.86 -12.41 5.57
CA GLY A 258 -27.12 -11.46 4.74
C GLY A 258 -25.61 -11.45 5.01
N GLY A 259 -25.07 -12.54 5.54
CA GLY A 259 -23.65 -12.66 5.89
C GLY A 259 -23.28 -12.15 7.28
N ASP A 260 -24.24 -11.70 8.09
CA ASP A 260 -23.98 -11.19 9.44
C ASP A 260 -23.48 -12.30 10.39
N LEU A 261 -22.28 -12.08 10.95
CA LEU A 261 -21.68 -12.96 11.95
C LEU A 261 -21.96 -12.52 13.39
N GLY A 262 -22.68 -11.41 13.57
CA GLY A 262 -22.84 -10.76 14.87
C GLY A 262 -21.54 -10.11 15.32
N ARG A 263 -21.52 -9.72 16.61
CA ARG A 263 -20.38 -9.06 17.20
C ARG A 263 -19.38 -10.05 17.78
N PHE A 264 -18.09 -9.73 17.70
CA PHE A 264 -17.05 -10.55 18.29
C PHE A 264 -15.83 -9.74 18.72
N THR A 265 -15.12 -10.29 19.70
CA THR A 265 -13.85 -9.79 20.22
C THR A 265 -12.66 -10.59 19.66
N ARG A 266 -11.44 -10.12 19.90
CA ARG A 266 -10.22 -10.85 19.49
C ARG A 266 -10.12 -12.22 20.16
N GLY A 267 -9.54 -13.19 19.45
CA GLY A 267 -9.42 -14.59 19.83
C GLY A 267 -10.61 -15.47 19.44
N LYS A 268 -11.69 -14.92 18.87
CA LYS A 268 -12.91 -15.67 18.53
C LYS A 268 -12.96 -16.16 17.08
N MET A 269 -12.15 -15.60 16.19
CA MET A 269 -12.13 -15.91 14.75
C MET A 269 -10.74 -16.38 14.30
N GLN A 270 -10.65 -16.95 13.09
CA GLN A 270 -9.36 -17.30 12.50
C GLN A 270 -8.50 -16.05 12.31
N LYS A 271 -7.21 -16.14 12.65
CA LYS A 271 -6.31 -14.98 12.76
C LYS A 271 -6.33 -14.04 11.54
N PRO A 272 -6.28 -14.53 10.28
CA PRO A 272 -6.34 -13.64 9.12
C PRO A 272 -7.69 -12.91 8.98
N PHE A 273 -8.81 -13.58 9.29
CA PHE A 273 -10.15 -12.99 9.25
C PHE A 273 -10.33 -11.95 10.36
N GLU A 274 -9.86 -12.28 11.56
CA GLU A 274 -9.88 -11.36 12.70
C GLU A 274 -9.07 -10.10 12.39
N ASP A 275 -7.80 -10.27 12.00
CA ASP A 275 -6.91 -9.14 11.76
C ASP A 275 -7.46 -8.24 10.64
N ALA A 276 -8.06 -8.83 9.60
CA ALA A 276 -8.78 -8.07 8.58
C ALA A 276 -9.98 -7.31 9.18
N SER A 277 -10.86 -7.98 9.93
CA SER A 277 -12.07 -7.38 10.52
C SER A 277 -11.76 -6.18 11.42
N PHE A 278 -10.77 -6.31 12.30
CA PHE A 278 -10.36 -5.24 13.21
C PHE A 278 -9.57 -4.12 12.51
N SER A 279 -8.99 -4.40 11.34
CA SER A 279 -8.25 -3.39 10.56
C SER A 279 -9.14 -2.47 9.73
N LEU A 280 -10.36 -2.89 9.42
CA LEU A 280 -11.32 -2.13 8.61
C LEU A 280 -11.90 -0.96 9.41
N ARG A 281 -12.23 0.14 8.73
CA ARG A 281 -13.12 1.19 9.24
C ARG A 281 -14.58 0.77 9.06
N VAL A 282 -15.48 1.39 9.81
CA VAL A 282 -16.93 1.17 9.61
C VAL A 282 -17.31 1.54 8.18
N SER A 283 -18.10 0.69 7.54
CA SER A 283 -18.48 0.73 6.13
C SER A 283 -17.37 0.44 5.12
N GLU A 284 -16.22 -0.07 5.58
CA GLU A 284 -15.12 -0.46 4.70
C GLU A 284 -15.21 -1.94 4.32
N LEU A 285 -14.90 -2.22 3.05
CA LEU A 285 -14.89 -3.55 2.44
C LEU A 285 -13.44 -4.06 2.31
N SER A 286 -13.14 -5.22 2.88
CA SER A 286 -11.82 -5.85 2.78
C SER A 286 -11.52 -6.32 1.36
N THR A 287 -10.27 -6.67 1.10
CA THR A 287 -9.98 -7.62 0.02
C THR A 287 -10.52 -8.99 0.31
N VAL A 288 -10.33 -9.87 -0.66
CA VAL A 288 -10.26 -11.29 -0.37
C VAL A 288 -9.27 -11.55 0.77
N VAL A 289 -9.76 -12.21 1.82
CA VAL A 289 -9.04 -12.67 2.99
C VAL A 289 -9.08 -14.18 2.95
N SER A 290 -7.92 -14.81 2.94
CA SER A 290 -7.84 -16.26 2.95
C SER A 290 -7.78 -16.80 4.37
N THR A 291 -8.57 -17.83 4.65
CA THR A 291 -8.45 -18.65 5.87
C THR A 291 -8.58 -20.13 5.54
N ASP A 292 -8.39 -21.01 6.52
CA ASP A 292 -8.56 -22.45 6.32
C ASP A 292 -10.01 -22.80 5.96
N SER A 293 -10.98 -21.94 6.27
CA SER A 293 -12.38 -22.19 5.92
C SER A 293 -12.73 -21.85 4.47
N GLY A 294 -11.88 -21.10 3.77
CA GLY A 294 -12.12 -20.61 2.42
C GLY A 294 -11.64 -19.17 2.23
N GLU A 295 -12.03 -18.58 1.10
CA GLU A 295 -11.77 -17.18 0.78
C GLU A 295 -12.95 -16.31 1.22
N HIS A 296 -12.69 -15.10 1.71
CA HIS A 296 -13.72 -14.22 2.32
C HIS A 296 -13.62 -12.80 1.79
N ILE A 297 -14.76 -12.14 1.62
CA ILE A 297 -14.81 -10.65 1.62
C ILE A 297 -15.62 -10.20 2.83
N ILE A 298 -15.15 -9.15 3.50
CA ILE A 298 -15.65 -8.70 4.80
C ILE A 298 -16.06 -7.23 4.67
N LEU A 299 -17.28 -6.90 5.08
CA LEU A 299 -17.75 -5.53 5.23
C LEU A 299 -17.89 -5.22 6.72
N ARG A 300 -17.16 -4.23 7.23
CA ARG A 300 -17.33 -3.82 8.63
C ARG A 300 -18.57 -2.94 8.78
N VAL A 301 -19.45 -3.30 9.71
CA VAL A 301 -20.70 -2.54 9.98
C VAL A 301 -20.69 -1.83 11.33
N LYS A 302 -19.89 -2.29 12.30
CA LYS A 302 -19.58 -1.60 13.56
C LYS A 302 -18.15 -1.87 13.98
#